data_AF-A0A150UHY9-F1
#
_entry.id   AF-A0A150UHY9-F1
#
_cell.length_a   1.000
_cell.length_b   1.000
_cell.length_c   1.000
_cell.angle_alpha   90.00
_cell.angle_beta   90.00
_cell.angle_gamma   90.00
#
_symmetry.space_group_name_H-M   'P 1'
#
loop_
_entity.id
_entity.type
_entity.pdbx_description
1 polymer ?
#
loop_
_entity_poly.entity_id
_entity_poly.type
_entity_poly.pdbx_seq_one_letter_code
_entity_poly.pdbx_strand_id
1 'polypeptide(L)'
;APFVGLFGTVWGITNAFIGISESHTTSLAVVAPGIAEALLATALGLVAAIPAVVIYNHLVRGIANYRALLADASAQLMLLVSRQRDHREFRLARAAE
;
A
#
# COMPACT_ATOMS: atom_id res chain seq x y z
N ALA A 1 -0.13 -8.74 -3.03
CA ALA A 1 0.44 -9.67 -4.02
C ALA A 1 1.26 -10.85 -3.45
N PRO A 2 2.00 -10.77 -2.32
CA PRO A 2 2.97 -11.83 -1.97
C PRO A 2 2.30 -13.18 -1.65
N PHE A 3 1.11 -13.16 -1.03
CA PHE A 3 0.33 -14.36 -0.75
C PHE A 3 -0.12 -15.12 -2.01
N VAL A 4 -0.23 -14.45 -3.16
CA VAL A 4 -0.53 -15.10 -4.44
C VAL A 4 0.65 -15.94 -4.91
N GLY A 5 1.89 -15.46 -4.71
CA GLY A 5 3.10 -16.24 -5.01
C GLY A 5 3.29 -17.42 -4.06
N LEU A 6 2.97 -17.24 -2.78
CA LEU A 6 2.97 -18.33 -1.78
C LEU A 6 1.94 -19.41 -2.13
N PHE A 7 0.73 -19.01 -2.54
CA PHE A 7 -0.29 -19.95 -3.02
C PHE A 7 0.22 -20.76 -4.23
N GLY A 8 0.86 -20.09 -5.20
CA GLY A 8 1.48 -20.75 -6.35
C GLY A 8 2.56 -21.77 -5.96
N THR A 9 3.41 -21.46 -4.96
CA THR A 9 4.37 -22.45 -4.43
C THR A 9 3.69 -23.66 -3.82
N VAL A 10 2.68 -23.44 -2.98
CA VAL A 10 1.98 -24.54 -2.29
C VAL A 10 1.31 -25.45 -3.32
N TRP A 11 0.61 -24.87 -4.29
CA TRP A 11 -0.01 -25.62 -5.38
C TRP A 11 1.00 -26.42 -6.19
N GLY A 12 2.10 -25.80 -6.63
CA GLY A 12 3.14 -26.45 -7.42
C GLY A 12 3.82 -27.60 -6.67
N ILE A 13 4.09 -27.42 -5.37
CA ILE A 13 4.66 -28.47 -4.53
C ILE A 13 3.66 -29.62 -4.35
N THR A 14 2.39 -29.34 -4.07
CA THR A 14 1.36 -30.38 -3.97
C THR A 14 1.24 -31.20 -5.27
N ASN A 15 1.25 -30.53 -6.42
CA ASN A 15 1.19 -31.21 -7.72
C ASN A 15 2.44 -32.07 -7.99
N ALA A 16 3.63 -31.59 -7.61
CA ALA A 16 4.85 -32.39 -7.69
C ALA A 16 4.81 -33.64 -6.81
N PHE A 17 4.24 -33.55 -5.61
CA PHE A 17 4.06 -34.71 -4.72
C PHE A 17 3.03 -35.73 -5.26
N ILE A 18 1.96 -35.27 -5.92
CA ILE A 18 1.00 -36.16 -6.60
C ILE A 18 1.72 -36.98 -7.69
N GLY A 19 2.57 -36.35 -8.49
CA GLY A 19 3.34 -37.04 -9.54
C GLY A 19 4.32 -38.11 -9.00
N ILE A 20 4.91 -37.91 -7.81
CA ILE A 20 5.72 -38.94 -7.13
C ILE A 20 4.83 -40.13 -6.73
N SER A 21 3.62 -39.85 -6.21
CA SER A 21 2.71 -40.90 -5.74
C SER A 21 2.23 -41.81 -6.87
N GLU A 22 1.99 -41.26 -8.07
CA GLU A 22 1.52 -42.00 -9.24
C GLU A 22 2.63 -42.79 -9.94
N SER A 23 3.85 -42.24 -9.96
CA SER A 23 4.97 -42.85 -10.68
C SER A 23 5.68 -43.96 -9.90
N HIS A 24 5.39 -44.13 -8.60
CA HIS A 24 6.01 -45.11 -7.70
C HIS A 24 7.56 -45.10 -7.67
N THR A 25 8.19 -44.09 -8.27
CA THR A 25 9.63 -43.91 -8.35
C THR A 25 10.01 -42.63 -7.63
N THR A 26 10.99 -42.72 -6.73
CA THR A 26 11.51 -41.58 -5.97
C THR A 26 12.57 -40.78 -6.74
N SER A 27 12.64 -40.93 -8.07
CA SER A 27 13.62 -40.23 -8.90
C SER A 27 13.39 -38.72 -8.87
N LEU A 28 14.29 -38.01 -8.18
CA LEU A 28 14.29 -36.55 -8.03
C LEU A 28 14.31 -35.80 -9.36
N ALA A 29 14.76 -36.44 -10.44
CA ALA A 29 14.80 -35.84 -11.78
C ALA A 29 13.40 -35.51 -12.33
N VAL A 30 12.36 -36.26 -11.94
CA VAL A 30 10.99 -36.07 -12.45
C VAL A 30 10.29 -34.88 -11.78
N VAL A 31 10.68 -34.54 -10.54
CA VAL A 31 10.04 -33.47 -9.75
C VAL A 31 10.80 -32.15 -9.69
N ALA A 32 12.07 -32.14 -10.08
CA ALA A 32 12.88 -30.93 -10.15
C ALA A 32 12.20 -29.78 -10.94
N PRO A 33 11.50 -30.01 -12.07
CA PRO A 33 10.82 -28.94 -12.79
C PRO A 33 9.67 -28.29 -12.00
N GLY A 34 8.82 -29.09 -11.34
CA GLY A 34 7.67 -28.58 -10.58
C GLY A 34 8.07 -27.73 -9.36
N ILE A 35 9.18 -28.07 -8.72
CA ILE A 35 9.73 -27.28 -7.61
C ILE A 35 10.32 -25.96 -8.12
N ALA A 36 10.99 -25.97 -9.28
CA ALA A 36 11.49 -24.74 -9.89
C ALA A 36 10.37 -23.76 -10.25
N GLU A 37 9.26 -24.26 -10.82
CA GLU A 37 8.08 -23.45 -11.13
C GLU A 37 7.40 -22.90 -9.87
N ALA A 38 7.31 -23.71 -8.82
CA ALA A 38 6.84 -23.26 -7.52
C ALA A 38 7.68 -22.07 -7.02
N LEU A 39 9.02 -22.20 -6.97
CA LEU A 39 9.91 -21.14 -6.50
C LEU A 39 9.79 -19.85 -7.34
N LEU A 40 9.60 -19.99 -8.66
CA LEU A 40 9.37 -18.86 -9.56
C LEU A 40 8.09 -18.08 -9.18
N ALA A 41 7.01 -18.77 -8.80
CA ALA A 41 5.76 -18.13 -8.39
C ALA A 41 5.95 -17.18 -7.19
N THR A 42 6.77 -17.56 -6.20
CA THR A 42 7.09 -16.69 -5.06
C THR A 42 7.98 -15.52 -5.47
N ALA A 43 8.97 -15.75 -6.34
CA ALA A 43 9.82 -14.67 -6.85
C ALA A 43 8.99 -13.60 -7.57
N LEU A 44 8.06 -14.01 -8.44
CA LEU A 44 7.14 -13.10 -9.14
C LEU A 44 6.20 -12.39 -8.15
N GLY A 45 5.71 -13.09 -7.13
CA GLY A 45 4.90 -12.50 -6.06
C GLY A 45 5.62 -11.38 -5.30
N LEU A 46 6.92 -11.55 -5.04
CA LEU A 46 7.76 -10.54 -4.40
C LEU A 46 8.07 -9.36 -5.34
N VAL A 47 8.42 -9.65 -6.60
CA VAL A 47 8.67 -8.62 -7.63
C VAL A 47 7.43 -7.75 -7.85
N ALA A 48 6.22 -8.30 -7.77
CA ALA A 48 4.99 -7.52 -7.83
C ALA A 48 4.69 -6.76 -6.53
N ALA A 49 4.99 -7.37 -5.36
CA ALA A 49 4.63 -6.81 -4.06
C ALA A 49 5.50 -5.61 -3.65
N ILE A 50 6.82 -5.69 -3.85
CA ILE A 50 7.76 -4.68 -3.35
C ILE A 50 7.51 -3.30 -4.00
N PRO A 51 7.44 -3.17 -5.34
CA PRO A 51 7.19 -1.88 -5.98
C PRO A 51 5.81 -1.31 -5.62
N ALA A 52 4.79 -2.17 -5.52
CA ALA A 52 3.45 -1.75 -5.13
C ALA A 52 3.42 -1.09 -3.74
N VAL A 53 4.13 -1.66 -2.77
CA VAL A 53 4.22 -1.10 -1.40
C VAL A 53 5.04 0.20 -1.39
N VAL A 54 6.13 0.27 -2.15
CA VAL A 54 6.95 1.49 -2.27
C VAL A 54 6.11 2.65 -2.83
N ILE A 55 5.39 2.42 -3.92
CA ILE A 55 4.53 3.42 -4.56
C ILE A 55 3.40 3.83 -3.63
N TYR A 56 2.72 2.87 -2.99
CA TYR A 56 1.67 3.16 -2.01
C TYR A 56 2.19 4.07 -0.89
N ASN A 57 3.33 3.72 -0.29
CA ASN A 57 3.91 4.52 0.78
C ASN A 57 4.34 5.92 0.30
N HIS A 58 4.80 6.04 -0.94
CA HIS A 58 5.12 7.35 -1.53
C HIS A 58 3.86 8.22 -1.68
N LEU A 59 2.78 7.66 -2.24
CA LEU A 59 1.52 8.36 -2.43
C LEU A 59 0.86 8.75 -1.10
N VAL A 60 0.85 7.84 -0.11
CA VAL A 60 0.30 8.12 1.23
C VAL A 60 1.04 9.28 1.89
N ARG A 61 2.38 9.32 1.80
CA ARG A 61 3.17 10.45 2.28
C ARG A 61 2.84 11.75 1.56
N GLY A 62 2.70 11.70 0.23
CA GLY A 62 2.27 12.87 -0.55
C GLY A 62 0.89 13.39 -0.10
N ILE A 63 -0.09 12.50 0.05
CA ILE A 63 -1.45 12.85 0.51
C ILE A 63 -1.40 13.47 1.90
N ALA A 64 -0.61 12.93 2.82
CA ALA A 64 -0.46 13.47 4.17
C ALA A 64 0.08 14.92 4.15
N ASN A 65 1.08 15.19 3.31
CA ASN A 65 1.62 16.54 3.15
C ASN A 65 0.58 17.51 2.57
N TYR A 66 -0.18 17.10 1.56
CA TYR A 66 -1.27 17.93 1.01
C TYR A 66 -2.36 18.21 2.04
N ARG A 67 -2.73 17.21 2.87
CA ARG A 67 -3.68 17.40 3.97
C ARG A 67 -3.16 18.40 5.00
N ALA A 68 -1.88 18.35 5.35
CA ALA A 68 -1.26 19.31 6.26
C ALA A 68 -1.30 20.73 5.68
N LEU A 69 -0.92 20.90 4.40
CA LEU A 69 -1.00 22.20 3.72
C LEU A 69 -2.42 22.78 3.72
N LEU A 70 -3.42 21.95 3.42
CA LEU A 70 -4.83 22.37 3.44
C LEU A 70 -5.31 22.73 4.85
N ALA A 71 -4.87 21.99 5.87
CA ALA A 71 -5.17 22.29 7.26
C ALA A 71 -4.58 23.64 7.69
N ASP A 72 -3.32 23.89 7.35
CA ASP A 72 -2.63 25.16 7.65
C ASP A 72 -3.30 26.35 6.94
N ALA A 73 -3.65 26.20 5.66
CA ALA A 73 -4.35 27.23 4.90
C ALA A 73 -5.73 27.54 5.50
N SER A 74 -6.50 26.51 5.88
CA SER A 74 -7.79 26.66 6.55
C SER A 74 -7.65 27.38 7.90
N ALA A 75 -6.64 27.03 8.69
CA ALA A 75 -6.35 27.68 9.97
C ALA A 75 -6.02 29.17 9.78
N GLN A 76 -5.19 29.51 8.79
CA GLN A 76 -4.85 30.90 8.47
C GLN A 76 -6.09 31.70 8.03
N LEU A 77 -6.96 31.12 7.20
CA LEU A 77 -8.21 31.75 6.81
C LEU A 77 -9.13 32.01 8.00
N MET A 78 -9.28 31.04 8.90
CA MET A 78 -10.07 31.20 10.12
C MET A 78 -9.54 32.32 11.00
N LEU A 79 -8.22 32.45 11.13
CA LEU A 79 -7.60 33.55 11.88
C LEU A 79 -7.81 34.92 11.22
N LEU A 80 -7.79 35.00 9.89
CA LEU A 80 -8.06 36.25 9.19
C LEU A 80 -9.54 36.66 9.33
N VAL A 81 -10.45 35.70 9.20
CA VAL A 81 -11.90 35.94 9.35
C VAL A 81 -12.25 36.33 10.78
N SER A 82 -11.70 35.66 11.79
CA SER A 82 -11.94 36.02 13.20
C SER A 82 -11.45 37.45 13.47
N ARG A 83 -10.25 37.80 13.00
CA ARG A 83 -9.69 39.14 13.16
C ARG A 83 -10.52 40.22 12.46
N GLN A 84 -11.04 39.94 11.25
CA GLN A 84 -11.92 40.88 10.55
C GLN A 84 -13.24 41.10 11.29
N ARG A 85 -13.79 40.04 11.89
CA ARG A 85 -15.01 40.13 12.69
C ARG A 85 -14.79 41.01 13.92
N ASP A 86 -13.71 40.79 14.67
CA ASP A 86 -13.37 41.57 15.86
C ASP A 86 -13.15 43.07 15.53
N HIS A 87 -12.42 43.36 14.45
CA HIS A 87 -12.23 44.75 13.99
C HIS A 87 -13.53 45.41 13.52
N ARG A 88 -14.49 44.66 12.97
CA ARG A 88 -15.81 45.20 12.61
C ARG A 88 -16.64 45.50 13.84
N GLU A 89 -16.68 44.59 14.81
CA GLU A 89 -17.40 44.78 16.07
C GLU A 89 -16.88 46.01 16.84
N PHE A 90 -15.56 46.19 16.91
CA PHE A 90 -14.96 47.35 17.55
C PHE A 90 -15.26 48.69 16.85
N ARG A 91 -15.28 48.71 15.50
CA ARG A 91 -15.66 49.92 14.76
C ARG A 91 -17.12 50.31 14.94
N LEU A 92 -18.01 49.32 15.00
CA LEU A 92 -19.44 49.55 15.25
C LEU A 92 -19.68 50.07 16.67
N ALA A 93 -18.97 49.53 17.66
CA ALA A 93 -19.05 50.00 19.04
C ALA A 93 -18.63 51.47 19.19
N ARG A 94 -17.54 51.89 18.53
CA ARG A 94 -17.10 53.30 18.55
C ARG A 94 -17.99 54.27 17.76
N ALA A 95 -18.75 53.78 16.78
CA ALA A 95 -19.67 54.63 16.01
C ALA A 95 -21.02 54.84 16.71
N ALA A 96 -21.27 54.07 17.78
CA ALA A 96 -22.48 54.15 18.59
C ALA A 96 -22.31 55.02 19.85
N GLU A 97 -21.08 55.40 20.20
CA GLU A 97 -20.74 56.48 21.15
C GLU A 97 -20.70 57.84 20.44
#